data_AF-A0A1S2VCL8-F1
#
_entry.id   AF-A0A1S2VCL8-F1
#
_cell.length_a   1.000
_cell.length_b   1.000
_cell.length_c   1.000
_cell.angle_alpha   90.00
_cell.angle_beta   90.00
_cell.angle_gamma   90.00
#
_symmetry.space_group_name_H-M   'P 1'
#
loop_
_entity.id
_entity.type
_entity.pdbx_description
1 polymer ?
#
loop_
_entity_poly.entity_id
_entity_poly.type
_entity_poly.pdbx_seq_one_letter_code
_entity_poly.pdbx_strand_id
1 'polypeptide(L)'
;MKAFESHQSTQRVFFMRGLLQLCPREWDVLMLIAEDDSNEAIADKLHLQPKSAENYRTRIGKKLQLTGVGKLTQFATQYRTELRFWYEEATGKLPPR
;
A
#
# COMPACT_ATOMS: atom_id res chain seq x y z
N MET A 1 14.36 23.99 4.58
CA MET A 1 13.81 22.77 3.97
C MET A 1 12.33 23.02 3.61
N LYS A 2 12.08 23.88 2.62
CA LYS A 2 10.75 24.31 2.18
C LYS A 2 10.76 24.38 0.65
N ALA A 3 10.33 23.32 -0.04
CA ALA A 3 10.18 23.35 -1.49
C ALA A 3 9.26 22.24 -2.03
N PHE A 4 8.28 21.78 -1.24
CA PHE A 4 7.37 20.71 -1.69
C PHE A 4 5.92 20.93 -1.27
N GLU A 5 5.49 22.19 -1.10
CA GLU A 5 4.14 22.51 -0.61
C GLU A 5 3.19 23.11 -1.67
N SER A 6 3.67 23.50 -2.86
CA SER A 6 2.85 24.36 -3.76
C SER A 6 2.12 23.64 -4.90
N HIS A 7 2.42 22.37 -5.19
CA HIS A 7 1.71 21.56 -6.22
C HIS A 7 0.94 20.34 -5.65
N GLN A 8 0.91 20.17 -4.32
CA GLN A 8 0.53 18.91 -3.68
C GLN A 8 -0.97 18.73 -3.37
N SER A 9 -1.78 19.78 -3.43
CA SER A 9 -3.17 19.73 -2.94
C SER A 9 -4.03 18.71 -3.70
N THR A 10 -3.82 18.59 -5.02
CA THR A 10 -4.59 17.65 -5.85
C THR A 10 -4.11 16.21 -5.70
N GLN A 11 -2.79 15.98 -5.65
CA GLN A 11 -2.25 14.62 -5.52
C GLN A 11 -2.61 13.98 -4.19
N ARG A 12 -2.66 14.76 -3.10
CA ARG A 12 -2.99 14.24 -1.76
C ARG A 12 -4.42 13.69 -1.69
N VAL A 13 -5.38 14.35 -2.35
CA VAL A 13 -6.78 13.89 -2.39
C VAL A 13 -6.91 12.59 -3.21
N PHE A 14 -6.26 12.49 -4.37
CA PHE A 14 -6.28 11.27 -5.17
C PHE A 14 -5.66 10.08 -4.43
N PHE A 15 -4.55 10.34 -3.72
CA PHE A 15 -3.88 9.36 -2.90
C PHE A 15 -4.79 8.80 -1.79
N MET A 16 -5.43 9.67 -1.02
CA MET A 16 -6.36 9.27 0.05
C MET A 16 -7.55 8.47 -0.50
N ARG A 17 -8.09 8.89 -1.66
CA ARG A 17 -9.14 8.12 -2.34
C ARG A 17 -8.67 6.73 -2.77
N GLY A 18 -7.42 6.59 -3.21
CA GLY A 18 -6.83 5.30 -3.58
C GLY A 18 -6.73 4.34 -2.39
N LEU A 19 -6.32 4.85 -1.22
CA LEU A 19 -6.25 4.06 0.02
C LEU A 19 -7.64 3.59 0.49
N LEU A 20 -8.65 4.46 0.41
CA LEU A 20 -10.05 4.11 0.74
C LEU A 20 -10.65 3.05 -0.21
N GLN A 21 -10.07 2.86 -1.40
CA GLN A 21 -10.50 1.84 -2.36
C GLN A 21 -9.80 0.50 -2.17
N LEU A 22 -8.79 0.40 -1.31
CA LEU A 22 -8.12 -0.87 -1.04
C LEU A 22 -9.07 -1.79 -0.27
N CYS A 23 -9.24 -3.02 -0.75
CA CYS A 23 -9.96 -4.03 0.01
C CYS A 23 -9.10 -4.55 1.17
N PRO A 24 -9.70 -5.24 2.16
CA PRO A 24 -8.94 -5.77 3.30
C PRO A 24 -7.72 -6.60 2.87
N ARG A 25 -7.88 -7.42 1.82
CA ARG A 25 -6.78 -8.25 1.31
C ARG A 25 -5.67 -7.47 0.63
N GLU A 26 -6.01 -6.35 -0.03
CA GLU A 26 -5.02 -5.45 -0.61
C GLU A 26 -4.26 -4.70 0.48
N TRP A 27 -4.92 -4.35 1.59
CA TRP A 27 -4.27 -3.81 2.77
C TRP A 27 -3.30 -4.81 3.41
N ASP A 28 -3.70 -6.07 3.58
CA ASP A 28 -2.81 -7.11 4.11
C ASP A 28 -1.52 -7.21 3.28
N VAL A 29 -1.67 -7.28 1.95
CA VAL A 29 -0.53 -7.31 1.03
C VAL A 29 0.31 -6.04 1.15
N LEU A 30 -0.30 -4.86 1.19
CA LEU A 30 0.43 -3.59 1.33
C LEU A 30 1.26 -3.51 2.62
N MET A 31 0.72 -4.01 3.74
CA MET A 31 1.45 -4.05 5.01
C MET A 31 2.63 -5.01 4.97
N LEU A 32 2.47 -6.20 4.39
CA LEU A 32 3.57 -7.16 4.27
C LEU A 32 4.70 -6.63 3.35
N ILE A 33 4.35 -5.87 2.29
CA ILE A 33 5.36 -5.18 1.48
C ILE A 33 6.09 -4.13 2.32
N ALA A 34 5.39 -3.42 3.21
CA ALA A 34 6.03 -2.45 4.10
C ALA A 34 7.06 -3.13 5.00
N GLU A 35 6.82 -4.38 5.41
CA GLU A 35 7.74 -5.25 6.15
C GLU A 35 8.85 -5.92 5.30
N ASP A 36 8.98 -5.56 4.02
CA ASP A 36 9.98 -6.07 3.06
C ASP A 36 9.77 -7.55 2.64
N ASP A 37 8.54 -8.08 2.75
CA ASP A 37 8.25 -9.43 2.30
C ASP A 37 8.26 -9.55 0.76
N SER A 38 8.86 -10.65 0.27
CA SER A 38 8.82 -11.03 -1.15
C SER A 38 7.44 -11.53 -1.58
N ASN A 39 7.21 -11.70 -2.87
CA ASN A 39 5.92 -12.22 -3.37
C ASN A 39 5.64 -13.64 -2.86
N GLU A 40 6.69 -14.45 -2.72
CA GLU A 40 6.65 -15.79 -2.17
C GLU A 40 6.29 -15.75 -0.69
N ALA A 41 6.98 -14.91 0.11
CA ALA A 41 6.68 -14.77 1.54
C ALA A 41 5.26 -14.24 1.79
N ILE A 42 4.81 -13.26 1.00
CA ILE A 42 3.43 -12.75 1.05
C ILE A 42 2.45 -13.87 0.70
N ALA A 43 2.75 -14.66 -0.33
CA ALA A 43 1.90 -15.75 -0.74
C ALA A 43 1.77 -16.81 0.35
N ASP A 44 2.87 -17.19 0.98
CA ASP A 44 2.87 -18.15 2.08
C ASP A 44 2.08 -17.65 3.29
N LYS A 45 2.36 -16.41 3.76
CA LYS A 45 1.69 -15.80 4.91
C LYS A 45 0.19 -15.63 4.72
N LEU A 46 -0.23 -15.39 3.48
CA LEU A 46 -1.63 -15.16 3.14
C LEU A 46 -2.33 -16.41 2.58
N HIS A 47 -1.64 -17.53 2.40
CA HIS A 47 -2.18 -18.72 1.72
C HIS A 47 -2.68 -18.40 0.29
N LEU A 48 -1.85 -17.71 -0.48
CA LEU A 48 -2.07 -17.36 -1.88
C LEU A 48 -1.07 -18.09 -2.78
N GLN A 49 -1.27 -18.00 -4.09
CA GLN A 49 -0.22 -18.29 -5.07
C GLN A 49 0.69 -17.06 -5.23
N PRO A 50 2.01 -17.22 -5.49
CA PRO A 50 2.92 -16.10 -5.76
C PRO A 50 2.40 -15.16 -6.85
N LYS A 51 1.76 -15.71 -7.90
CA LYS A 51 1.14 -14.92 -8.96
C LYS A 51 -0.01 -14.04 -8.46
N SER A 52 -0.77 -14.50 -7.47
CA SER A 52 -1.84 -13.72 -6.85
C SER A 52 -1.27 -12.55 -6.05
N ALA A 53 -0.16 -12.74 -5.32
CA ALA A 53 0.53 -11.64 -4.62
C ALA A 53 1.00 -10.55 -5.60
N GLU A 54 1.61 -10.95 -6.72
CA GLU A 54 2.00 -10.04 -7.81
C GLU A 54 0.79 -9.28 -8.39
N ASN A 55 -0.34 -9.98 -8.59
CA ASN A 55 -1.58 -9.37 -9.08
C ASN A 55 -2.13 -8.35 -8.08
N TYR A 56 -2.09 -8.63 -6.77
CA TYR A 56 -2.49 -7.67 -5.74
C TYR A 56 -1.58 -6.44 -5.76
N ARG A 57 -0.25 -6.60 -5.81
CA ARG A 57 0.70 -5.49 -5.96
C ARG A 57 0.38 -4.60 -7.15
N THR A 58 0.09 -5.21 -8.30
CA THR A 58 -0.30 -4.48 -9.51
C THR A 58 -1.59 -3.69 -9.31
N ARG A 59 -2.60 -4.28 -8.67
CA ARG A 59 -3.88 -3.59 -8.39
C ARG A 59 -3.73 -2.44 -7.40
N ILE A 60 -2.95 -2.65 -6.34
CA ILE A 60 -2.64 -1.61 -5.35
C ILE A 60 -1.92 -0.45 -6.02
N GLY A 61 -0.86 -0.73 -6.80
CA GLY A 61 -0.13 0.29 -7.55
C GLY A 61 -1.03 1.12 -8.46
N LYS A 62 -1.97 0.48 -9.17
CA LYS A 62 -2.98 1.18 -9.98
C LYS A 62 -3.89 2.09 -9.15
N LYS A 63 -4.42 1.60 -8.02
CA LYS A 63 -5.30 2.39 -7.13
C LYS A 63 -4.59 3.58 -6.50
N LEU A 64 -3.32 3.42 -6.16
CA LEU A 64 -2.48 4.47 -5.58
C LEU A 64 -1.78 5.34 -6.65
N GLN A 65 -2.02 5.08 -7.93
CA GLN A 65 -1.36 5.75 -9.06
C GLN A 65 0.18 5.68 -9.01
N LEU A 66 0.71 4.59 -8.45
CA LEU A 66 2.14 4.30 -8.37
C LEU A 66 2.54 3.48 -9.59
N THR A 67 3.27 4.10 -10.51
CA THR A 67 3.73 3.48 -11.75
C THR A 67 5.24 3.29 -11.74
N GLY A 68 5.70 2.11 -12.18
CA GLY A 68 7.12 1.78 -12.30
C GLY A 68 7.58 0.70 -11.32
N VAL A 69 8.73 0.11 -11.67
CA VAL A 69 9.34 -0.99 -10.91
C VAL A 69 9.72 -0.50 -9.52
N GLY A 70 9.34 -1.25 -8.48
CA GLY A 70 9.70 -0.95 -7.09
C GLY A 70 8.99 0.25 -6.45
N LYS A 71 8.18 1.03 -7.18
CA LYS A 71 7.49 2.21 -6.61
C LYS A 71 6.55 1.87 -5.46
N LEU A 72 5.82 0.76 -5.58
CA LEU A 72 4.97 0.29 -4.50
C LEU A 72 5.78 -0.10 -3.26
N THR A 73 6.92 -0.78 -3.45
CA THR A 73 7.82 -1.16 -2.35
C THR A 73 8.38 0.09 -1.67
N GLN A 74 8.97 1.01 -2.45
CA GLN A 74 9.50 2.27 -1.94
C GLN A 74 8.45 3.03 -1.13
N PHE A 75 7.22 3.13 -1.66
CA PHE A 75 6.10 3.75 -0.97
C PHE A 75 5.77 3.05 0.36
N ALA A 76 5.61 1.72 0.34
CA ALA A 76 5.22 0.97 1.53
C ALA A 76 6.29 1.06 2.63
N THR A 77 7.57 0.99 2.25
CA THR A 77 8.69 1.16 3.18
C THR A 77 8.76 2.59 3.73
N GLN A 78 8.58 3.61 2.88
CA GLN A 78 8.63 5.01 3.29
C GLN A 78 7.55 5.37 4.32
N TYR A 79 6.35 4.81 4.17
CA TYR A 79 5.19 5.11 5.02
C TYR A 79 4.81 3.95 5.95
N ARG A 80 5.76 3.07 6.30
CA ARG A 80 5.48 1.84 7.08
C ARG A 80 4.65 2.12 8.33
N THR A 81 5.00 3.15 9.07
CA THR A 81 4.32 3.52 10.32
C THR A 81 2.95 4.14 10.05
N GLU A 82 2.84 5.00 9.04
CA GLU A 82 1.63 5.70 8.66
C GLU A 82 0.57 4.77 8.07
N LEU A 83 0.98 3.71 7.37
CA LEU A 83 0.06 2.72 6.80
C LEU A 83 -0.84 2.08 7.86
N ARG A 84 -0.36 1.92 9.10
CA ARG A 84 -1.16 1.41 10.21
C ARG A 84 -2.26 2.40 10.61
N PHE A 85 -1.95 3.68 10.72
CA PHE A 85 -2.94 4.72 11.02
C PHE A 85 -3.97 4.86 9.89
N TRP A 86 -3.54 4.86 8.62
CA TRP A 86 -4.46 4.95 7.49
C TRP A 86 -5.35 3.72 7.34
N TYR A 87 -4.88 2.54 7.74
CA TYR A 87 -5.73 1.34 7.79
C TYR A 87 -6.87 1.51 8.80
N GLU A 88 -6.56 1.99 10.00
CA GLU A 88 -7.57 2.24 11.03
C GLU A 88 -8.60 3.26 10.57
N GLU A 89 -8.14 4.35 9.97
CA GLU A 89 -9.00 5.40 9.43
C GLU A 89 -9.88 4.90 8.27
N ALA A 90 -9.31 4.08 7.37
CA ALA A 90 -10.02 3.60 6.19
C ALA A 90 -10.99 2.45 6.48
N THR A 91 -10.69 1.60 7.46
CA THR A 91 -11.45 0.36 7.71
C THR A 91 -12.23 0.36 9.03
N GLY A 92 -11.92 1.28 9.95
CA GLY A 92 -12.46 1.28 11.31
C GLY A 92 -11.99 0.09 12.16
N LYS A 93 -10.93 -0.60 11.74
CA LYS A 93 -10.39 -1.80 12.41
C LYS A 93 -8.91 -1.61 12.73
N LEU A 94 -8.42 -2.33 13.74
CA LEU A 94 -6.98 -2.38 14.02
C LEU A 94 -6.23 -3.11 12.90
N PRO A 95 -5.03 -2.63 12.53
CA PRO A 95 -4.23 -3.25 11.49
C PRO A 95 -3.86 -4.69 11.89
N PRO A 96 -3.75 -5.62 10.91
CA PRO A 96 -3.20 -6.94 11.18
C PRO A 96 -1.83 -6.83 11.86
N ARG A 97 -1.60 -7.73 12.83
CA ARG A 97 -0.36 -7.75 13.63
C ARG A 97 0.81 -8.26 12.82
#